data_AF-A0AAW8NM48-F1
#
_entry.id   AF-A0AAW8NM48-F1
#
_cell.length_a   1.000
_cell.length_b   1.000
_cell.length_c   1.000
_cell.angle_alpha   90.00
_cell.angle_beta   90.00
_cell.angle_gamma   90.00
#
_symmetry.space_group_name_H-M   'P 1'
#
loop_
_entity.id
_entity.type
_entity.pdbx_description
1 polymer ?
#
loop_
_entity_poly.entity_id
_entity_poly.type
_entity_poly.pdbx_seq_one_letter_code
_entity_poly.pdbx_strand_id
1 'polypeptide(L)'
;MKLPKILLCIFVLLFSTSAWAKPKQFYVGVLANWGHQQAVERWTPMMQYLNKQVPGAEFHVYPGNFEALNLAMELGQIQFIITNPGQYLYLSNQYPLSWLATMRSKRHNGTTSAIGSAIIVSANSDYRTLYDLKGKIVAASDPHALGGYQATVGLMHSLGMEPTTFFGQTKFLGFPLDPLLYQVRDGNVDAAITPLCTLEDMVARGLIRRADYRVLNPSRPEGIECQCSTNLYPNWSFAATESVDTNLTKEITQALLELTADNPAAIAAQLKGWTSPISQLAVIKLFKELHVASPEHSRWDSVKQWLEDNRHWGILSVLIFIIATLYHLWIEYRFHQKSNSLIESERQLKQQAIALERLQSASIVGEIGAGLAHEINQPIAAITSYSEGGIMRLQGQEQADVQACIELLEKIHKQSTRAGEVVHRIRGLLKRREAVMVDVNILTLVEESTSLLRLELARRDIQISTQINGEPFFITADRVGLLQVLINLIKNSVDAIADSDNARSGKINIELDFKEHQVNIFIIDNGPGLSIEPDTLMATFYTTKVDGLGLGLAICNEVIKEHEGRFTLANRADDITGCVATLSLRKRGSEQAVV
;
A
#
# COMPACT_ATOMS: atom_id res chain seq x y z
N MET A 1 -8.78 -65.48 -69.98
CA MET A 1 -8.91 -64.07 -70.44
C MET A 1 -10.34 -63.62 -70.18
N LYS A 2 -10.51 -62.59 -69.34
CA LYS A 2 -11.71 -61.74 -69.16
C LYS A 2 -13.05 -62.42 -68.86
N LEU A 3 -13.53 -62.32 -67.60
CA LEU A 3 -14.68 -61.46 -67.26
C LEU A 3 -14.91 -61.38 -65.73
N PRO A 4 -14.50 -60.27 -65.09
CA PRO A 4 -15.08 -59.78 -63.84
C PRO A 4 -15.83 -58.47 -64.16
N LYS A 5 -17.16 -58.50 -64.31
CA LYS A 5 -17.95 -57.27 -64.52
C LYS A 5 -19.31 -57.20 -63.82
N ILE A 6 -19.81 -58.30 -63.24
CA ILE A 6 -21.18 -58.29 -62.67
C ILE A 6 -21.17 -58.04 -61.15
N LEU A 7 -20.10 -58.40 -60.43
CA LEU A 7 -20.03 -58.15 -58.97
C LEU A 7 -19.68 -56.70 -58.60
N LEU A 8 -19.09 -55.92 -59.50
CA LEU A 8 -18.71 -54.52 -59.23
C LEU A 8 -19.91 -53.56 -59.33
N CYS A 9 -20.98 -53.91 -60.06
CA CYS A 9 -22.15 -53.05 -60.20
C CYS A 9 -23.05 -53.06 -58.96
N ILE A 10 -23.07 -54.13 -58.16
CA ILE A 10 -23.91 -54.21 -56.96
C ILE A 10 -23.27 -53.46 -55.77
N PHE A 11 -21.93 -53.35 -55.72
CA PHE A 11 -21.24 -52.61 -54.66
C PHE A 11 -21.24 -51.09 -54.88
N VAL A 12 -21.44 -50.61 -56.11
CA VAL A 12 -21.53 -49.17 -56.44
C VAL A 12 -22.96 -48.63 -56.31
N LEU A 13 -23.97 -49.49 -56.30
CA LEU A 13 -25.38 -49.10 -56.10
C LEU A 13 -25.81 -48.98 -54.63
N LEU A 14 -24.95 -49.37 -53.67
CA LEU A 14 -25.22 -49.27 -52.23
C LEU A 14 -24.56 -48.06 -51.55
N PHE A 15 -23.77 -47.24 -52.28
CA PHE A 15 -23.10 -46.04 -51.76
C PHE A 15 -23.52 -44.73 -52.46
N SER A 16 -24.58 -44.77 -53.26
CA SER A 16 -25.22 -43.58 -53.83
C SER A 16 -26.54 -43.25 -53.12
N THR A 17 -26.59 -43.40 -51.80
CA THR A 17 -27.41 -42.47 -51.03
C THR A 17 -26.64 -41.16 -51.01
N SER A 18 -26.91 -40.28 -51.97
CA SER A 18 -26.69 -38.85 -51.75
C SER A 18 -27.35 -38.55 -50.42
N ALA A 19 -26.58 -38.43 -49.35
CA ALA A 19 -27.07 -37.84 -48.13
C ALA A 19 -27.40 -36.40 -48.54
N TRP A 20 -28.67 -36.12 -48.80
CA TRP A 20 -29.16 -34.77 -48.94
C TRP A 20 -28.80 -34.09 -47.62
N ALA A 21 -27.69 -33.37 -47.60
CA ALA A 21 -27.29 -32.60 -46.44
C ALA A 21 -28.49 -31.72 -46.09
N LYS A 22 -29.05 -31.92 -44.89
CA LYS A 22 -30.21 -31.14 -44.47
C LYS A 22 -29.83 -29.66 -44.58
N PRO A 23 -30.68 -28.83 -45.19
CA PRO A 23 -30.35 -27.42 -45.35
C PRO A 23 -30.10 -26.80 -43.97
N LYS A 24 -29.06 -25.98 -43.90
CA LYS A 24 -28.71 -25.30 -42.65
C LYS A 24 -29.81 -24.30 -42.32
N GLN A 25 -30.34 -24.40 -41.11
CA GLN A 25 -31.46 -23.59 -40.66
C GLN A 25 -30.95 -22.23 -40.19
N PHE A 26 -31.60 -21.16 -40.63
CA PHE A 26 -31.31 -19.78 -40.26
C PHE A 26 -32.58 -19.07 -39.83
N TYR A 27 -32.48 -18.24 -38.80
CA TYR A 27 -33.61 -17.47 -38.30
C TYR A 27 -33.38 -15.98 -38.54
N VAL A 28 -34.42 -15.34 -39.06
CA VAL A 28 -34.44 -13.92 -39.38
C VAL A 28 -35.35 -13.20 -38.39
N GLY A 29 -34.74 -12.45 -37.49
CA GLY A 29 -35.44 -11.60 -36.53
C GLY A 29 -36.23 -10.50 -37.23
N VAL A 30 -37.52 -10.35 -36.92
CA VAL A 30 -38.38 -9.29 -37.46
C VAL A 30 -39.18 -8.62 -36.37
N LEU A 31 -39.24 -7.28 -36.41
CA LEU A 31 -39.99 -6.51 -35.40
C LEU A 31 -41.50 -6.67 -35.61
N ALA A 32 -42.19 -7.16 -34.57
CA ALA A 32 -43.61 -7.48 -34.61
C ALA A 32 -44.54 -6.27 -34.35
N ASN A 33 -44.43 -5.23 -35.18
CA ASN A 33 -45.12 -3.94 -35.00
C ASN A 33 -46.65 -4.03 -34.82
N TRP A 34 -47.27 -5.02 -35.43
CA TRP A 34 -48.73 -5.23 -35.40
C TRP A 34 -49.11 -6.59 -34.80
N GLY A 35 -48.17 -7.21 -34.07
CA GLY A 35 -48.32 -8.53 -33.46
C GLY A 35 -47.58 -9.64 -34.20
N HIS A 36 -47.36 -10.75 -33.48
CA HIS A 36 -46.53 -11.87 -33.94
C HIS A 36 -47.08 -12.53 -35.20
N GLN A 37 -48.38 -12.82 -35.24
CA GLN A 37 -49.00 -13.49 -36.39
C GLN A 37 -48.86 -12.68 -37.68
N GLN A 38 -49.13 -11.36 -37.61
CA GLN A 38 -49.02 -10.48 -38.78
C GLN A 38 -47.57 -10.35 -39.25
N ALA A 39 -46.59 -10.37 -38.32
CA ALA A 39 -45.18 -10.38 -38.67
C ALA A 39 -44.80 -11.66 -39.43
N VAL A 40 -45.29 -12.83 -38.98
CA VAL A 40 -45.08 -14.11 -39.66
C VAL A 40 -45.72 -14.10 -41.04
N GLU A 41 -46.98 -13.69 -41.17
CA GLU A 41 -47.68 -13.61 -42.45
C GLU A 41 -46.99 -12.66 -43.44
N ARG A 42 -46.50 -11.52 -42.95
CA ARG A 42 -45.79 -10.52 -43.76
C ARG A 42 -44.45 -11.03 -44.30
N TRP A 43 -43.68 -11.75 -43.49
CA TRP A 43 -42.28 -12.07 -43.78
C TRP A 43 -42.04 -13.50 -44.24
N THR A 44 -42.97 -14.43 -44.01
CA THR A 44 -42.83 -15.82 -44.48
C THR A 44 -42.66 -15.92 -46.00
N PRO A 45 -43.40 -15.17 -46.84
CA PRO A 45 -43.18 -15.17 -48.29
C PRO A 45 -41.76 -14.73 -48.69
N MET A 46 -41.13 -13.82 -47.93
CA MET A 46 -39.74 -13.42 -48.15
C MET A 46 -38.77 -14.56 -47.83
N MET A 47 -39.00 -15.29 -46.73
CA MET A 47 -38.16 -16.44 -46.38
C MET A 47 -38.29 -17.55 -47.42
N GLN A 48 -39.50 -17.79 -47.92
CA GLN A 48 -39.74 -18.74 -49.01
C GLN A 48 -39.06 -18.31 -50.32
N TYR A 49 -39.01 -17.01 -50.60
CA TYR A 49 -38.25 -16.48 -51.74
C TYR A 49 -36.76 -16.75 -51.56
N LEU A 50 -36.18 -16.43 -50.40
CA LEU A 50 -34.76 -16.69 -50.11
C LEU A 50 -34.43 -18.19 -50.16
N ASN A 51 -35.30 -19.07 -49.64
CA ASN A 51 -35.15 -20.53 -49.71
C ASN A 51 -35.09 -21.05 -51.15
N LYS A 52 -35.72 -20.36 -52.09
CA LYS A 52 -35.68 -20.72 -53.52
C LYS A 52 -34.41 -20.20 -54.21
N GLN A 53 -33.88 -19.06 -53.77
CA GLN A 53 -32.72 -18.42 -54.41
C GLN A 53 -31.37 -18.89 -53.87
N VAL A 54 -31.35 -19.43 -52.65
CA VAL A 54 -30.11 -19.80 -51.94
C VAL A 54 -30.13 -21.29 -51.60
N PRO A 55 -29.61 -22.17 -52.48
CA PRO A 55 -29.63 -23.60 -52.27
C PRO A 55 -28.83 -24.02 -51.01
N GLY A 56 -29.39 -24.91 -50.20
CA GLY A 56 -28.70 -25.45 -49.02
C GLY A 56 -28.87 -24.64 -47.72
N ALA A 57 -29.60 -23.52 -47.76
CA ALA A 57 -30.03 -22.76 -46.60
C ALA A 57 -31.56 -22.78 -46.47
N GLU A 58 -32.07 -22.81 -45.24
CA GLU A 58 -33.50 -22.68 -44.95
C GLU A 58 -33.72 -21.55 -43.94
N PHE A 59 -34.44 -20.51 -44.34
CA PHE A 59 -34.73 -19.31 -43.57
C PHE A 59 -36.11 -19.40 -42.93
N HIS A 60 -36.20 -18.97 -41.67
CA HIS A 60 -37.43 -18.92 -40.87
C HIS A 60 -37.63 -17.55 -40.26
N VAL A 61 -38.89 -17.12 -40.13
CA VAL A 61 -39.23 -15.86 -39.48
C VAL A 61 -39.16 -16.04 -37.96
N TYR A 62 -38.44 -15.15 -37.28
CA TYR A 62 -38.42 -15.05 -35.83
C TYR A 62 -39.05 -13.71 -35.40
N PRO A 63 -40.37 -13.66 -35.11
CA PRO A 63 -41.04 -12.43 -34.70
C PRO A 63 -40.72 -12.08 -33.24
N GLY A 64 -40.46 -10.80 -32.95
CA GLY A 64 -40.24 -10.32 -31.59
C GLY A 64 -40.35 -8.80 -31.43
N ASN A 65 -40.32 -8.32 -30.19
CA ASN A 65 -40.10 -6.91 -29.87
C ASN A 65 -38.60 -6.62 -29.74
N PHE A 66 -38.21 -5.39 -29.38
CA PHE A 66 -36.79 -5.01 -29.25
C PHE A 66 -36.03 -5.91 -28.26
N GLU A 67 -36.55 -6.12 -27.05
CA GLU A 67 -35.92 -6.95 -26.02
C GLU A 67 -35.76 -8.40 -26.47
N ALA A 68 -36.83 -9.00 -27.01
CA ALA A 68 -36.81 -10.40 -27.45
C ALA A 68 -35.83 -10.63 -28.62
N LEU A 69 -35.74 -9.68 -29.57
CA LEU A 69 -34.81 -9.78 -30.69
C LEU A 69 -33.35 -9.55 -30.25
N ASN A 70 -33.11 -8.64 -29.29
CA ASN A 70 -31.79 -8.45 -28.70
C ASN A 70 -31.30 -9.73 -28.02
N LEU A 71 -32.13 -10.29 -27.14
CA LEU A 71 -31.82 -11.52 -26.42
C LEU A 71 -31.63 -12.71 -27.37
N ALA A 72 -32.47 -12.84 -28.40
CA ALA A 72 -32.32 -13.89 -29.40
C ALA A 72 -31.01 -13.76 -30.20
N MET A 73 -30.55 -12.53 -30.46
CA MET A 73 -29.26 -12.29 -31.12
C MET A 73 -28.09 -12.65 -30.19
N GLU A 74 -28.16 -12.26 -28.93
CA GLU A 74 -27.17 -12.57 -27.90
C GLU A 74 -27.00 -14.07 -27.68
N LEU A 75 -28.12 -14.80 -27.61
CA LEU A 75 -28.15 -16.26 -27.48
C LEU A 75 -27.80 -17.00 -28.79
N GLY A 76 -27.52 -16.28 -29.88
CA GLY A 76 -27.21 -16.86 -31.19
C GLY A 76 -28.38 -17.58 -31.86
N GLN A 77 -29.62 -17.34 -31.41
CA GLN A 77 -30.83 -17.96 -31.95
C GLN A 77 -31.20 -17.39 -33.32
N ILE A 78 -30.92 -16.10 -33.57
CA ILE A 78 -31.09 -15.46 -34.87
C ILE A 78 -29.73 -15.10 -35.49
N GLN A 79 -29.63 -15.25 -36.82
CA GLN A 79 -28.41 -14.96 -37.58
C GLN A 79 -28.60 -13.78 -38.55
N PHE A 80 -29.85 -13.41 -38.79
CA PHE A 80 -30.21 -12.25 -39.59
C PHE A 80 -31.26 -11.43 -38.84
N ILE A 81 -31.33 -10.15 -39.18
CA ILE A 81 -32.35 -9.26 -38.65
C ILE A 81 -32.84 -8.30 -39.71
N ILE A 82 -34.16 -8.11 -39.76
CA ILE A 82 -34.81 -7.05 -40.51
C ILE A 82 -35.33 -6.03 -39.51
N THR A 83 -34.70 -4.86 -39.47
CA THR A 83 -35.00 -3.87 -38.43
C THR A 83 -34.90 -2.43 -38.92
N ASN A 84 -35.41 -1.51 -38.12
CA ASN A 84 -35.29 -0.09 -38.39
C ASN A 84 -33.84 0.39 -38.15
N PRO A 85 -33.42 1.50 -38.77
CA PRO A 85 -32.04 1.98 -38.65
C PRO A 85 -31.56 2.30 -37.22
N GLY A 86 -32.45 2.76 -36.34
CA GLY A 86 -32.09 3.09 -34.97
C GLY A 86 -31.71 1.84 -34.18
N GLN A 87 -32.53 0.80 -34.32
CA GLN A 87 -32.25 -0.52 -33.74
C GLN A 87 -31.03 -1.19 -34.37
N TYR A 88 -30.83 -1.04 -35.68
CA TYR A 88 -29.62 -1.51 -36.34
C TYR A 88 -28.37 -0.87 -35.72
N LEU A 89 -28.35 0.46 -35.56
CA LEU A 89 -27.22 1.17 -34.96
C LEU A 89 -26.98 0.77 -33.50
N TYR A 90 -28.06 0.59 -32.73
CA TYR A 90 -27.97 0.07 -31.36
C TYR A 90 -27.29 -1.30 -31.33
N LEU A 91 -27.75 -2.24 -32.16
CA LEU A 91 -27.18 -3.59 -32.22
C LEU A 91 -25.77 -3.60 -32.81
N SER A 92 -25.46 -2.81 -33.82
CA SER A 92 -24.12 -2.77 -34.44
C SER A 92 -23.04 -2.22 -33.52
N ASN A 93 -23.43 -1.47 -32.48
CA ASN A 93 -22.52 -1.03 -31.42
C ASN A 93 -22.22 -2.14 -30.39
N GLN A 94 -23.02 -3.20 -30.34
CA GLN A 94 -22.86 -4.32 -29.41
C GLN A 94 -22.36 -5.60 -30.10
N TYR A 95 -22.76 -5.82 -31.35
CA TYR A 95 -22.50 -7.03 -32.11
C TYR A 95 -21.94 -6.70 -33.50
N PRO A 96 -21.04 -7.53 -34.04
CA PRO A 96 -20.54 -7.39 -35.40
C PRO A 96 -21.65 -7.73 -36.41
N LEU A 97 -22.32 -6.69 -36.91
CA LEU A 97 -23.39 -6.77 -37.90
C LEU A 97 -22.96 -6.23 -39.26
N SER A 98 -23.26 -6.99 -40.31
CA SER A 98 -23.10 -6.60 -41.70
C SER A 98 -24.44 -6.16 -42.28
N TRP A 99 -24.52 -4.91 -42.72
CA TRP A 99 -25.70 -4.40 -43.43
C TRP A 99 -25.69 -4.85 -44.89
N LEU A 100 -26.65 -5.69 -45.25
CA LEU A 100 -26.73 -6.28 -46.59
C LEU A 100 -27.54 -5.42 -47.56
N ALA A 101 -28.72 -4.95 -47.16
CA ALA A 101 -29.60 -4.21 -48.06
C ALA A 101 -30.55 -3.24 -47.32
N THR A 102 -31.03 -2.23 -48.04
CA THR A 102 -32.02 -1.25 -47.55
C THR A 102 -33.35 -1.45 -48.27
N MET A 103 -34.45 -1.45 -47.52
CA MET A 103 -35.79 -1.57 -48.08
C MET A 103 -36.20 -0.33 -48.91
N ARG A 104 -36.82 -0.56 -50.07
CA ARG A 104 -37.50 0.48 -50.85
C ARG A 104 -39.00 0.44 -50.59
N SER A 105 -39.57 1.55 -50.12
CA SER A 105 -40.99 1.61 -49.73
C SER A 105 -41.92 1.41 -50.93
N LYS A 106 -42.92 0.54 -50.83
CA LYS A 106 -43.96 0.41 -51.88
C LYS A 106 -44.89 1.62 -51.90
N ARG A 107 -45.32 2.08 -50.71
CA ARG A 107 -46.24 3.21 -50.53
C ARG A 107 -45.64 4.56 -50.96
N HIS A 108 -44.32 4.69 -50.94
CA HIS A 108 -43.65 5.96 -51.25
C HIS A 108 -42.79 5.86 -52.50
N ASN A 109 -43.36 5.24 -53.54
CA ASN A 109 -42.80 5.07 -54.88
C ASN A 109 -41.34 4.55 -54.94
N GLY A 110 -40.90 3.76 -53.97
CA GLY A 110 -39.57 3.19 -53.92
C GLY A 110 -38.51 4.05 -53.25
N THR A 111 -38.89 5.12 -52.54
CA THR A 111 -37.95 5.87 -51.67
C THR A 111 -37.35 4.96 -50.60
N THR A 112 -36.13 5.27 -50.23
CA THR A 112 -35.39 4.64 -49.13
C THR A 112 -35.44 5.46 -47.86
N SER A 113 -36.04 6.66 -47.86
CA SER A 113 -36.28 7.47 -46.66
C SER A 113 -37.76 7.43 -46.31
N ALA A 114 -38.15 6.51 -45.43
CA ALA A 114 -39.56 6.20 -45.15
C ALA A 114 -39.86 6.00 -43.66
N ILE A 115 -38.91 6.31 -42.76
CA ILE A 115 -39.13 6.24 -41.31
C ILE A 115 -39.20 7.65 -40.75
N GLY A 116 -40.24 7.93 -39.97
CA GLY A 116 -40.46 9.20 -39.28
C GLY A 116 -41.58 9.05 -38.27
N SER A 117 -41.95 10.14 -37.61
CA SER A 117 -43.05 10.18 -36.65
C SER A 117 -44.15 11.12 -37.09
N ALA A 118 -45.40 10.75 -36.80
CA ALA A 118 -46.56 11.63 -36.82
C ALA A 118 -47.04 11.84 -35.39
N ILE A 119 -47.15 13.11 -34.99
CA ILE A 119 -47.70 13.51 -33.70
C ILE A 119 -49.18 13.81 -33.92
N ILE A 120 -50.06 13.00 -33.33
CA ILE A 120 -51.48 12.97 -33.65
C ILE A 120 -52.28 13.38 -32.43
N VAL A 121 -53.21 14.32 -32.61
CA VAL A 121 -54.15 14.78 -31.59
C VAL A 121 -55.59 14.55 -32.06
N SER A 122 -56.54 14.66 -31.15
CA SER A 122 -57.96 14.75 -31.50
C SER A 122 -58.20 15.94 -32.43
N ALA A 123 -59.01 15.76 -33.48
CA ALA A 123 -59.35 16.86 -34.39
C ALA A 123 -60.02 18.03 -33.65
N ASN A 124 -60.72 17.75 -32.56
CA ASN A 124 -61.43 18.74 -31.74
C ASN A 124 -60.56 19.40 -30.67
N SER A 125 -59.31 18.97 -30.46
CA SER A 125 -58.44 19.57 -29.45
C SER A 125 -58.02 20.98 -29.85
N ASP A 126 -57.66 21.81 -28.87
CA ASP A 126 -57.08 23.14 -29.11
C ASP A 126 -55.60 23.10 -29.50
N TYR A 127 -54.93 21.95 -29.34
CA TYR A 127 -53.53 21.76 -29.74
C TYR A 127 -53.34 21.98 -31.26
N ARG A 128 -52.47 22.92 -31.63
CA ARG A 128 -52.13 23.28 -33.02
C ARG A 128 -50.65 23.08 -33.32
N THR A 129 -49.79 23.21 -32.32
CA THR A 129 -48.34 23.09 -32.44
C THR A 129 -47.77 22.14 -31.40
N LEU A 130 -46.53 21.68 -31.62
CA LEU A 130 -45.80 20.88 -30.64
C LEU A 130 -45.66 21.59 -29.28
N TYR A 131 -45.57 22.93 -29.25
CA TYR A 131 -45.46 23.71 -28.02
C TYR A 131 -46.70 23.58 -27.12
N ASP A 132 -47.89 23.35 -27.70
CA ASP A 132 -49.14 23.22 -26.95
C ASP A 132 -49.21 21.91 -26.14
N LEU A 133 -48.29 20.97 -26.42
CA LEU A 133 -48.16 19.70 -25.69
C LEU A 133 -47.28 19.80 -24.44
N LYS A 134 -46.77 20.99 -24.10
CA LYS A 134 -45.99 21.18 -22.86
C LYS A 134 -46.84 20.82 -21.64
N GLY A 135 -46.33 19.93 -20.79
CA GLY A 135 -47.03 19.45 -19.59
C GLY A 135 -48.21 18.51 -19.87
N LYS A 136 -48.43 18.08 -21.12
CA LYS A 136 -49.51 17.18 -21.53
C LYS A 136 -49.13 15.70 -21.45
N ILE A 137 -50.13 14.84 -21.50
CA ILE A 137 -49.95 13.38 -21.49
C ILE A 137 -49.88 12.90 -22.93
N VAL A 138 -48.76 12.29 -23.32
CA VAL A 138 -48.58 11.75 -24.67
C VAL A 138 -48.42 10.23 -24.62
N ALA A 139 -48.98 9.53 -25.61
CA ALA A 139 -48.73 8.10 -25.84
C ALA A 139 -47.63 7.91 -26.89
N ALA A 140 -46.77 6.92 -26.71
CA ALA A 140 -45.76 6.50 -27.69
C ALA A 140 -45.62 4.98 -27.68
N SER A 141 -45.04 4.41 -28.74
CA SER A 141 -44.84 2.95 -28.82
C SER A 141 -43.76 2.47 -27.83
N ASP A 142 -42.53 2.92 -28.00
CA ASP A 142 -41.39 2.45 -27.22
C ASP A 142 -40.31 3.55 -27.16
N PRO A 143 -39.57 3.72 -26.05
CA PRO A 143 -38.49 4.71 -25.96
C PRO A 143 -37.38 4.50 -27.01
N HIS A 144 -37.18 3.28 -27.48
CA HIS A 144 -36.19 2.91 -28.50
C HIS A 144 -36.76 2.87 -29.93
N ALA A 145 -38.06 3.12 -30.12
CA ALA A 145 -38.65 3.13 -31.45
C ALA A 145 -38.28 4.42 -32.21
N LEU A 146 -37.48 4.28 -33.27
CA LEU A 146 -37.04 5.41 -34.10
C LEU A 146 -38.21 6.28 -34.59
N GLY A 147 -39.15 5.69 -35.34
CA GLY A 147 -40.36 6.40 -35.79
C GLY A 147 -41.44 6.52 -34.72
N GLY A 148 -41.33 5.77 -33.63
CA GLY A 148 -42.35 5.71 -32.59
C GLY A 148 -42.17 6.69 -31.45
N TYR A 149 -40.98 7.28 -31.31
CA TYR A 149 -40.63 8.25 -30.27
C TYR A 149 -39.39 9.08 -30.63
N GLN A 150 -38.27 8.44 -30.96
CA GLN A 150 -36.96 9.11 -31.02
C GLN A 150 -36.86 10.20 -32.10
N ALA A 151 -37.52 10.03 -33.25
CA ALA A 151 -37.57 11.07 -34.28
C ALA A 151 -38.29 12.33 -33.78
N THR A 152 -39.34 12.20 -32.95
CA THR A 152 -39.99 13.34 -32.29
C THR A 152 -39.09 13.97 -31.24
N VAL A 153 -38.38 13.18 -30.45
CA VAL A 153 -37.40 13.67 -29.48
C VAL A 153 -36.30 14.48 -30.20
N GLY A 154 -35.84 14.02 -31.37
CA GLY A 154 -34.88 14.75 -32.20
C GLY A 154 -35.42 16.07 -32.71
N LEU A 155 -36.67 16.09 -33.19
CA LEU A 155 -37.35 17.32 -33.57
C LEU A 155 -37.43 18.30 -32.39
N MET A 156 -37.81 17.82 -31.20
CA MET A 156 -37.88 18.63 -29.98
C MET A 156 -36.52 19.26 -29.64
N HIS A 157 -35.46 18.46 -29.67
CA HIS A 157 -34.10 18.94 -29.42
C HIS A 157 -33.68 20.00 -30.44
N SER A 158 -33.97 19.79 -31.74
CA SER A 158 -33.68 20.78 -32.79
C SER A 158 -34.43 22.11 -32.62
N LEU A 159 -35.54 22.10 -31.87
CA LEU A 159 -36.34 23.28 -31.52
C LEU A 159 -36.00 23.84 -30.13
N GLY A 160 -34.93 23.35 -29.49
CA GLY A 160 -34.47 23.80 -28.16
C GLY A 160 -35.37 23.36 -27.01
N MET A 161 -36.13 22.26 -27.17
CA MET A 161 -36.99 21.71 -26.12
C MET A 161 -36.33 20.51 -25.44
N GLU A 162 -36.43 20.43 -24.11
CA GLU A 162 -35.92 19.33 -23.29
C GLU A 162 -36.92 18.16 -23.20
N PRO A 163 -36.74 17.05 -23.93
CA PRO A 163 -37.80 16.05 -24.12
C PRO A 163 -38.18 15.29 -22.84
N THR A 164 -37.25 15.14 -21.90
CA THR A 164 -37.46 14.43 -20.62
C THR A 164 -38.38 15.17 -19.65
N THR A 165 -38.47 16.50 -19.79
CA THR A 165 -39.26 17.36 -18.88
C THR A 165 -40.37 18.13 -19.60
N PHE A 166 -40.39 18.10 -20.94
CA PHE A 166 -41.34 18.87 -21.73
C PHE A 166 -42.77 18.34 -21.61
N PHE A 167 -42.97 17.02 -21.75
CA PHE A 167 -44.28 16.40 -21.55
C PHE A 167 -44.54 16.21 -20.05
N GLY A 168 -45.80 16.32 -19.63
CA GLY A 168 -46.18 16.02 -18.24
C GLY A 168 -46.06 14.53 -17.94
N GLN A 169 -46.39 13.69 -18.92
CA GLN A 169 -46.20 12.24 -18.86
C GLN A 169 -46.08 11.65 -20.28
N THR A 170 -45.14 10.72 -20.48
CA THR A 170 -45.10 9.88 -21.69
C THR A 170 -45.49 8.45 -21.32
N LYS A 171 -46.58 7.95 -21.91
CA LYS A 171 -47.08 6.57 -21.73
C LYS A 171 -46.59 5.70 -22.89
N PHE A 172 -45.66 4.79 -22.61
CA PHE A 172 -45.21 3.80 -23.59
C PHE A 172 -46.15 2.61 -23.58
N LEU A 173 -46.88 2.38 -24.68
CA LEU A 173 -47.88 1.31 -24.79
C LEU A 173 -47.35 0.04 -25.48
N GLY A 174 -46.11 0.07 -25.97
CA GLY A 174 -45.47 -1.03 -26.66
C GLY A 174 -46.07 -1.28 -28.05
N PHE A 175 -46.02 -2.55 -28.45
CA PHE A 175 -46.62 -3.06 -29.68
C PHE A 175 -47.75 -4.04 -29.33
N PRO A 176 -48.85 -4.09 -30.11
CA PRO A 176 -49.08 -3.44 -31.40
C PRO A 176 -49.32 -1.91 -31.32
N LEU A 177 -49.22 -1.20 -32.45
CA LEU A 177 -49.32 0.27 -32.50
C LEU A 177 -50.74 0.84 -32.39
N ASP A 178 -51.77 0.05 -32.77
CA ASP A 178 -53.16 0.49 -32.85
C ASP A 178 -53.70 1.17 -31.55
N PRO A 179 -53.37 0.69 -30.32
CA PRO A 179 -53.80 1.32 -29.07
C PRO A 179 -53.40 2.78 -28.90
N LEU A 180 -52.33 3.25 -29.55
CA LEU A 180 -51.87 4.64 -29.45
C LEU A 180 -52.97 5.62 -29.89
N LEU A 181 -53.67 5.32 -31.00
CA LEU A 181 -54.73 6.19 -31.52
C LEU A 181 -56.08 5.97 -30.86
N TYR A 182 -56.31 4.81 -30.24
CA TYR A 182 -57.49 4.60 -29.40
C TYR A 182 -57.42 5.45 -28.13
N GLN A 183 -56.25 5.55 -27.49
CA GLN A 183 -56.10 6.41 -26.30
C GLN A 183 -56.35 7.90 -26.60
N VAL A 184 -55.99 8.38 -27.80
CA VAL A 184 -56.30 9.76 -28.23
C VAL A 184 -57.79 9.95 -28.48
N ARG A 185 -58.45 8.97 -29.13
CA ARG A 185 -59.91 8.99 -29.37
C ARG A 185 -60.69 9.04 -28.08
N ASP A 186 -60.28 8.22 -27.11
CA ASP A 186 -60.97 8.03 -25.84
C ASP A 186 -60.63 9.14 -24.83
N GLY A 187 -59.73 10.07 -25.18
CA GLY A 187 -59.35 11.22 -24.34
C GLY A 187 -58.44 10.88 -23.15
N ASN A 188 -57.85 9.67 -23.12
CA ASN A 188 -56.95 9.21 -22.06
C ASN A 188 -55.52 9.79 -22.17
N VAL A 189 -55.19 10.31 -23.35
CA VAL A 189 -53.96 11.05 -23.65
C VAL A 189 -54.29 12.22 -24.57
N ASP A 190 -53.49 13.27 -24.48
CA ASP A 190 -53.66 14.50 -25.28
C ASP A 190 -53.15 14.34 -26.72
N ALA A 191 -52.11 13.53 -26.91
CA ALA A 191 -51.52 13.23 -28.21
C ALA A 191 -50.91 11.82 -28.26
N ALA A 192 -50.73 11.29 -29.46
CA ALA A 192 -49.97 10.08 -29.73
C ALA A 192 -48.83 10.36 -30.70
N ILE A 193 -47.63 9.92 -30.35
CA ILE A 193 -46.47 9.87 -31.23
C ILE A 193 -46.49 8.48 -31.87
N THR A 194 -46.64 8.43 -33.19
CA THR A 194 -46.76 7.17 -33.94
C THR A 194 -45.75 7.12 -35.09
N PRO A 195 -45.29 5.91 -35.49
CA PRO A 195 -44.57 5.75 -36.74
C PRO A 195 -45.35 6.31 -37.94
N LEU A 196 -44.60 6.85 -38.91
CA LEU A 196 -45.16 7.37 -40.17
C LEU A 196 -46.19 6.39 -40.78
N CYS A 197 -47.28 6.95 -41.31
CA CYS A 197 -48.41 6.23 -41.91
C CYS A 197 -49.33 5.43 -40.97
N THR A 198 -49.06 5.35 -39.66
CA THR A 198 -49.91 4.58 -38.74
C THR A 198 -51.38 5.04 -38.79
N LEU A 199 -51.61 6.36 -38.84
CA LEU A 199 -52.95 6.94 -38.95
C LEU A 199 -53.66 6.54 -40.24
N GLU A 200 -52.98 6.72 -41.38
CA GLU A 200 -53.49 6.36 -42.69
C GLU A 200 -53.77 4.86 -42.81
N ASP A 201 -52.92 4.01 -42.23
CA ASP A 201 -53.08 2.55 -42.18
C ASP A 201 -54.31 2.14 -41.39
N MET A 202 -54.52 2.72 -40.20
CA MET A 202 -55.68 2.42 -39.38
C MET A 202 -56.98 2.90 -40.03
N VAL A 203 -56.94 4.03 -40.76
CA VAL A 203 -58.08 4.51 -41.57
C VAL A 203 -58.37 3.55 -42.73
N ALA A 204 -57.34 3.11 -43.47
CA ALA A 204 -57.50 2.18 -44.59
C ALA A 204 -58.05 0.80 -44.15
N ARG A 205 -57.68 0.36 -42.93
CA ARG A 205 -58.22 -0.86 -42.29
C ARG A 205 -59.62 -0.67 -41.69
N GLY A 206 -60.19 0.53 -41.74
CA GLY A 206 -61.52 0.82 -41.18
C GLY A 206 -61.59 0.82 -39.65
N LEU A 207 -60.46 0.92 -38.96
CA LEU A 207 -60.40 0.88 -37.49
C LEU A 207 -60.78 2.21 -36.84
N ILE A 208 -60.56 3.32 -37.54
CA ILE A 208 -60.78 4.69 -37.07
C ILE A 208 -61.25 5.58 -38.23
N ARG A 209 -61.89 6.71 -37.91
CA ARG A 209 -62.30 7.71 -38.92
C ARG A 209 -61.26 8.82 -39.01
N ARG A 210 -60.85 9.18 -40.22
CA ARG A 210 -59.83 10.23 -40.46
C ARG A 210 -60.21 11.59 -39.85
N ALA A 211 -61.49 11.93 -39.87
CA ALA A 211 -62.00 13.21 -39.39
C ALA A 211 -61.84 13.42 -37.88
N ASP A 212 -61.65 12.34 -37.10
CA ASP A 212 -61.52 12.40 -35.65
C ASP A 212 -60.11 12.81 -35.20
N TYR A 213 -59.14 12.92 -36.12
CA TYR A 213 -57.72 13.13 -35.81
C TYR A 213 -57.06 14.23 -36.65
N ARG A 214 -56.10 14.93 -36.05
CA ARG A 214 -55.23 15.90 -36.73
C ARG A 214 -53.77 15.60 -36.42
N VAL A 215 -52.90 15.76 -37.42
CA VAL A 215 -51.43 15.66 -37.23
C VAL A 215 -50.89 17.05 -36.93
N LEU A 216 -50.08 17.18 -35.89
CA LEU A 216 -49.41 18.43 -35.51
C LEU A 216 -48.18 18.65 -36.39
N ASN A 217 -47.94 19.93 -36.72
CA ASN A 217 -46.85 20.37 -37.58
C ASN A 217 -46.70 19.50 -38.85
N PRO A 218 -47.77 19.29 -39.64
CA PRO A 218 -47.75 18.34 -40.73
C PRO A 218 -46.80 18.81 -41.84
N SER A 219 -45.73 18.07 -42.07
CA SER A 219 -44.93 18.10 -43.28
C SER A 219 -45.39 16.99 -44.24
N ARG A 220 -45.31 17.28 -45.54
CA ARG A 220 -45.47 16.28 -46.61
C ARG A 220 -44.24 16.38 -47.51
N PRO A 221 -43.16 15.66 -47.18
CA PRO A 221 -41.99 15.60 -48.04
C PRO A 221 -42.37 15.09 -49.44
N GLU A 222 -41.66 15.56 -50.46
CA GLU A 222 -41.94 15.17 -51.85
C GLU A 222 -41.88 13.64 -52.02
N GLY A 223 -42.89 13.05 -52.66
CA GLY A 223 -42.99 11.60 -52.86
C GLY A 223 -43.50 10.79 -51.67
N ILE A 224 -43.96 11.45 -50.58
CA ILE A 224 -44.52 10.81 -49.39
C ILE A 224 -46.02 11.07 -49.29
N GLU A 225 -46.81 10.00 -49.23
CA GLU A 225 -48.29 10.07 -49.21
C GLU A 225 -48.85 10.40 -47.81
N CYS A 226 -48.14 10.03 -46.75
CA CYS A 226 -48.58 10.16 -45.36
C CYS A 226 -48.19 11.51 -44.75
N GLN A 227 -48.97 11.97 -43.77
CA GLN A 227 -48.57 13.15 -42.99
C GLN A 227 -47.47 12.80 -41.98
N CYS A 228 -46.42 13.62 -41.93
CA CYS A 228 -45.30 13.47 -41.02
C CYS A 228 -45.18 14.71 -40.13
N SER A 229 -44.64 14.58 -38.93
CA SER A 229 -44.27 15.71 -38.07
C SER A 229 -42.76 15.93 -38.03
N THR A 230 -41.96 14.90 -38.36
CA THR A 230 -40.49 14.91 -38.22
C THR A 230 -39.79 14.89 -39.58
N ASN A 231 -38.46 14.99 -39.57
CA ASN A 231 -37.64 14.57 -40.71
C ASN A 231 -37.81 13.07 -40.97
N LEU A 232 -37.50 12.67 -42.20
CA LEU A 232 -37.48 11.28 -42.60
C LEU A 232 -36.07 10.69 -42.54
N TYR A 233 -36.03 9.44 -42.12
CA TYR A 233 -34.84 8.64 -41.94
C TYR A 233 -34.86 7.45 -42.90
N PRO A 234 -33.67 6.87 -43.17
CA PRO A 234 -33.52 5.61 -43.89
C PRO A 234 -34.57 4.55 -43.50
N ASN A 235 -34.94 3.72 -44.46
CA ASN A 235 -35.87 2.63 -44.27
C ASN A 235 -35.16 1.41 -43.66
N TRP A 236 -35.93 0.36 -43.39
CA TRP A 236 -35.45 -0.82 -42.69
C TRP A 236 -34.28 -1.50 -43.42
N SER A 237 -33.33 -1.98 -42.64
CA SER A 237 -32.17 -2.72 -43.09
C SER A 237 -32.42 -4.23 -42.96
N PHE A 238 -31.87 -4.98 -43.90
CA PHE A 238 -31.61 -6.41 -43.76
C PHE A 238 -30.13 -6.56 -43.37
N ALA A 239 -29.85 -7.17 -42.23
CA ALA A 239 -28.49 -7.34 -41.72
C ALA A 239 -28.21 -8.79 -41.30
N ALA A 240 -26.94 -9.17 -41.30
CA ALA A 240 -26.44 -10.47 -40.92
C ALA A 240 -25.41 -10.36 -39.80
N THR A 241 -25.35 -11.36 -38.92
CA THR A 241 -24.28 -11.53 -37.93
C THR A 241 -23.01 -12.05 -38.59
N GLU A 242 -21.86 -11.82 -37.96
CA GLU A 242 -20.56 -12.35 -38.43
C GLU A 242 -20.49 -13.89 -38.44
N SER A 243 -21.35 -14.57 -37.69
CA SER A 243 -21.46 -16.04 -37.70
C SER A 243 -21.93 -16.64 -39.03
N VAL A 244 -22.40 -15.80 -39.97
CA VAL A 244 -22.84 -16.21 -41.31
C VAL A 244 -21.66 -16.17 -42.29
N ASP A 245 -21.50 -17.24 -43.07
CA ASP A 245 -20.46 -17.34 -44.10
C ASP A 245 -20.57 -16.22 -45.15
N THR A 246 -19.44 -15.69 -45.61
CA THR A 246 -19.39 -14.56 -46.55
C THR A 246 -19.94 -14.90 -47.94
N ASN A 247 -19.86 -16.16 -48.38
CA ASN A 247 -20.50 -16.55 -49.64
C ASN A 247 -22.02 -16.55 -49.48
N LEU A 248 -22.52 -17.02 -48.34
CA LEU A 248 -23.95 -17.02 -48.05
C LEU A 248 -24.50 -15.60 -47.95
N THR A 249 -23.81 -14.67 -47.29
CA THR A 249 -24.25 -13.26 -47.23
C THR A 249 -24.23 -12.60 -48.60
N LYS A 250 -23.27 -12.93 -49.47
CA LYS A 250 -23.23 -12.48 -50.87
C LYS A 250 -24.43 -12.99 -51.68
N GLU A 251 -24.73 -14.28 -51.62
CA GLU A 251 -25.86 -14.90 -52.33
C GLU A 251 -27.20 -14.30 -51.87
N ILE A 252 -27.39 -14.14 -50.56
CA ILE A 252 -28.58 -13.48 -50.02
C ILE A 252 -28.68 -12.03 -50.51
N THR A 253 -27.58 -11.28 -50.49
CA THR A 253 -27.57 -9.88 -50.94
C THR A 253 -27.96 -9.79 -52.42
N GLN A 254 -27.44 -10.68 -53.28
CA GLN A 254 -27.83 -10.74 -54.68
C GLN A 254 -29.33 -11.05 -54.85
N ALA A 255 -29.82 -12.08 -54.15
CA ALA A 255 -31.24 -12.45 -54.18
C ALA A 255 -32.15 -11.29 -53.74
N LEU A 256 -31.76 -10.54 -52.70
CA LEU A 256 -32.50 -9.37 -52.23
C LEU A 256 -32.53 -8.24 -53.27
N LEU A 257 -31.40 -7.95 -53.92
CA LEU A 257 -31.29 -6.89 -54.93
C LEU A 257 -32.02 -7.23 -56.24
N GLU A 258 -32.15 -8.52 -56.57
CA GLU A 258 -32.89 -8.99 -57.75
C GLU A 258 -34.42 -9.03 -57.54
N LEU A 259 -34.88 -8.89 -56.29
CA LEU A 259 -36.32 -8.96 -55.97
C LEU A 259 -37.11 -7.81 -56.62
N THR A 260 -38.09 -8.18 -57.44
CA THR A 260 -38.98 -7.24 -58.13
C THR A 260 -40.27 -6.95 -57.34
N ALA A 261 -40.90 -5.81 -57.61
CA ALA A 261 -42.06 -5.30 -56.87
C ALA A 261 -43.34 -6.14 -57.01
N ASP A 262 -43.45 -6.91 -58.10
CA ASP A 262 -44.55 -7.81 -58.44
C ASP A 262 -44.41 -9.19 -57.80
N ASN A 263 -43.23 -9.50 -57.22
CA ASN A 263 -43.01 -10.77 -56.54
C ASN A 263 -43.92 -10.89 -55.29
N PRO A 264 -44.54 -12.06 -55.03
CA PRO A 264 -45.36 -12.28 -53.83
C PRO A 264 -44.67 -11.90 -52.51
N ALA A 265 -43.34 -12.11 -52.41
CA ALA A 265 -42.55 -11.72 -51.26
C ALA A 265 -42.52 -10.20 -51.05
N ALA A 266 -42.33 -9.44 -52.14
CA ALA A 266 -42.33 -7.97 -52.11
C ALA A 266 -43.72 -7.41 -51.80
N ILE A 267 -44.77 -8.02 -52.38
CA ILE A 267 -46.16 -7.64 -52.14
C ILE A 267 -46.54 -7.85 -50.66
N ALA A 268 -46.29 -9.03 -50.11
CA ALA A 268 -46.61 -9.35 -48.72
C ALA A 268 -45.83 -8.44 -47.75
N ALA A 269 -44.53 -8.23 -48.00
CA ALA A 269 -43.69 -7.36 -47.19
C ALA A 269 -43.96 -5.85 -47.38
N GLN A 270 -44.84 -5.46 -48.30
CA GLN A 270 -45.18 -4.08 -48.65
C GLN A 270 -43.97 -3.24 -49.09
N LEU A 271 -43.09 -3.83 -49.90
CA LEU A 271 -41.89 -3.18 -50.44
C LEU A 271 -41.86 -3.24 -51.98
N LYS A 272 -41.11 -2.31 -52.60
CA LYS A 272 -40.88 -2.29 -54.06
C LYS A 272 -39.66 -3.13 -54.46
N GLY A 273 -38.83 -3.48 -53.48
CA GLY A 273 -37.59 -4.23 -53.63
C GLY A 273 -36.58 -3.80 -52.57
N TRP A 274 -35.36 -4.29 -52.68
CA TRP A 274 -34.23 -3.87 -51.86
C TRP A 274 -33.20 -3.12 -52.71
N THR A 275 -32.35 -2.33 -52.07
CA THR A 275 -31.21 -1.66 -52.72
C THR A 275 -29.97 -1.79 -51.84
N SER A 276 -28.82 -1.38 -52.36
CA SER A 276 -27.59 -1.30 -51.58
C SER A 276 -27.78 -0.54 -50.25
N PRO A 277 -26.97 -0.84 -49.22
CA PRO A 277 -26.91 -0.05 -48.00
C PRO A 277 -26.77 1.45 -48.32
N ILE A 278 -27.59 2.27 -47.68
CA ILE A 278 -27.56 3.74 -47.85
C ILE A 278 -26.81 4.42 -46.70
N SER A 279 -26.59 5.73 -46.76
CA SER A 279 -25.93 6.42 -45.65
C SER A 279 -26.80 6.44 -44.38
N GLN A 280 -26.21 6.10 -43.23
CA GLN A 280 -26.85 6.21 -41.90
C GLN A 280 -26.60 7.55 -41.21
N LEU A 281 -25.95 8.49 -41.90
CA LEU A 281 -25.50 9.74 -41.28
C LEU A 281 -26.64 10.52 -40.61
N ALA A 282 -27.84 10.52 -41.17
CA ALA A 282 -28.99 11.20 -40.58
C ALA A 282 -29.40 10.60 -39.22
N VAL A 283 -29.33 9.27 -39.09
CA VAL A 283 -29.68 8.55 -37.86
C VAL A 283 -28.56 8.67 -36.83
N ILE A 284 -27.30 8.60 -37.27
CA ILE A 284 -26.13 8.84 -36.40
C ILE A 284 -26.14 10.26 -35.84
N LYS A 285 -26.44 11.28 -36.66
CA LYS A 285 -26.58 12.67 -36.20
C LYS A 285 -27.69 12.81 -35.18
N LEU A 286 -28.86 12.22 -35.46
CA LEU A 286 -29.96 12.17 -34.51
C LEU A 286 -29.51 11.58 -33.17
N PHE A 287 -28.88 10.41 -33.17
CA PHE A 287 -28.52 9.72 -31.93
C PHE A 287 -27.41 10.45 -31.16
N LYS A 288 -26.49 11.11 -31.88
CA LYS A 288 -25.47 11.99 -31.29
C LYS A 288 -26.10 13.21 -30.61
N GLU A 289 -27.08 13.84 -31.24
CA GLU A 289 -27.80 15.01 -30.68
C GLU A 289 -28.67 14.62 -29.49
N LEU A 290 -29.32 13.46 -29.57
CA LEU A 290 -30.15 12.93 -28.50
C LEU A 290 -29.37 12.52 -27.25
N HIS A 291 -28.03 12.57 -27.26
CA HIS A 291 -27.18 11.96 -26.24
C HIS A 291 -27.72 10.57 -25.89
N VAL A 292 -28.10 9.77 -26.89
CA VAL A 292 -28.36 8.34 -26.67
C VAL A 292 -27.01 7.76 -26.33
N ALA A 293 -26.62 7.93 -25.06
CA ALA A 293 -25.72 7.07 -24.38
C ALA A 293 -26.22 5.67 -24.72
N SER A 294 -25.39 4.85 -25.38
CA SER A 294 -25.34 3.44 -25.01
C SER A 294 -25.45 3.45 -23.49
N PRO A 295 -26.49 2.83 -22.88
CA PRO A 295 -26.80 3.05 -21.48
C PRO A 295 -25.48 2.99 -20.73
N GLU A 296 -25.01 4.16 -20.26
CA GLU A 296 -23.91 4.17 -19.33
C GLU A 296 -24.57 3.52 -18.13
N HIS A 297 -24.44 2.19 -18.03
CA HIS A 297 -24.66 1.52 -16.78
C HIS A 297 -23.88 2.36 -15.80
N SER A 298 -24.59 3.02 -14.90
CA SER A 298 -23.95 3.76 -13.82
C SER A 298 -22.90 2.81 -13.28
N ARG A 299 -21.69 3.30 -12.96
CA ARG A 299 -20.67 2.41 -12.37
C ARG A 299 -21.26 1.58 -11.22
N TRP A 300 -22.25 2.13 -10.54
CA TRP A 300 -23.07 1.48 -9.52
C TRP A 300 -23.98 0.36 -10.04
N ASP A 301 -24.63 0.50 -11.18
CA ASP A 301 -25.46 -0.56 -11.79
C ASP A 301 -24.59 -1.72 -12.30
N SER A 302 -23.45 -1.43 -12.93
CA SER A 302 -22.48 -2.46 -13.32
C SER A 302 -21.91 -3.18 -12.10
N VAL A 303 -21.59 -2.45 -11.03
CA VAL A 303 -21.11 -3.03 -9.77
C VAL A 303 -22.20 -3.87 -9.12
N LYS A 304 -23.46 -3.41 -9.11
CA LYS A 304 -24.58 -4.13 -8.53
C LYS A 304 -24.89 -5.42 -9.29
N GLN A 305 -24.94 -5.36 -10.61
CA GLN A 305 -25.16 -6.53 -11.47
C GLN A 305 -23.99 -7.51 -11.37
N TRP A 306 -22.75 -7.01 -11.35
CA TRP A 306 -21.58 -7.85 -11.07
C TRP A 306 -21.64 -8.51 -9.69
N LEU A 307 -22.11 -7.80 -8.66
CA LEU A 307 -22.31 -8.34 -7.30
C LEU A 307 -23.42 -9.39 -7.24
N GLU A 308 -24.49 -9.24 -8.03
CA GLU A 308 -25.56 -10.23 -8.16
C GLU A 308 -25.03 -11.49 -8.86
N ASP A 309 -24.31 -11.34 -9.97
CA ASP A 309 -23.70 -12.44 -10.73
C ASP A 309 -22.55 -13.12 -9.96
N ASN A 310 -21.81 -12.37 -9.14
CA ASN A 310 -20.61 -12.81 -8.43
C ASN A 310 -20.78 -12.74 -6.90
N ARG A 311 -21.99 -13.03 -6.40
CA ARG A 311 -22.33 -12.94 -4.97
C ARG A 311 -21.35 -13.66 -4.04
N HIS A 312 -20.79 -14.79 -4.48
CA HIS A 312 -19.79 -15.55 -3.74
C HIS A 312 -18.45 -14.81 -3.61
N TRP A 313 -17.98 -14.13 -4.66
CA TRP A 313 -16.78 -13.28 -4.61
C TRP A 313 -16.98 -12.03 -3.76
N GLY A 314 -18.19 -11.46 -3.76
CA GLY A 314 -18.57 -10.38 -2.86
C GLY A 314 -18.46 -10.77 -1.38
N ILE A 315 -19.05 -11.91 -1.01
CA ILE A 315 -18.98 -12.46 0.35
C ILE A 315 -17.53 -12.78 0.74
N LEU A 316 -16.75 -13.38 -0.16
CA LEU A 316 -15.34 -13.68 0.06
C LEU A 316 -14.52 -12.41 0.33
N SER A 317 -14.73 -11.36 -0.45
CA SER A 317 -14.04 -10.07 -0.30
C SER A 317 -14.32 -9.44 1.07
N VAL A 318 -15.57 -9.48 1.53
CA VAL A 318 -15.95 -8.98 2.86
C VAL A 318 -15.32 -9.82 3.98
N LEU A 319 -15.29 -11.15 3.83
CA LEU A 319 -14.62 -12.05 4.77
C LEU A 319 -13.11 -11.78 4.85
N ILE A 320 -12.45 -11.62 3.70
CA ILE A 320 -11.02 -11.26 3.64
C ILE A 320 -10.78 -9.92 4.32
N PHE A 321 -11.63 -8.92 4.08
CA PHE A 321 -11.50 -7.61 4.73
C PHE A 321 -11.62 -7.73 6.26
N ILE A 322 -12.63 -8.45 6.78
CA ILE A 322 -12.82 -8.67 8.22
C ILE A 322 -11.60 -9.40 8.81
N ILE A 323 -11.12 -10.46 8.16
CA ILE A 323 -9.95 -11.22 8.62
C ILE A 323 -8.71 -10.32 8.64
N ALA A 324 -8.50 -9.52 7.59
CA ALA A 324 -7.37 -8.60 7.51
C ALA A 324 -7.43 -7.52 8.60
N THR A 325 -8.62 -6.95 8.88
CA THR A 325 -8.80 -5.98 9.96
C THR A 325 -8.53 -6.59 11.33
N LEU A 326 -9.09 -7.79 11.61
CA LEU A 326 -8.84 -8.49 12.87
C LEU A 326 -7.36 -8.87 13.02
N TYR A 327 -6.71 -9.29 11.94
CA TYR A 327 -5.29 -9.60 11.92
C TYR A 327 -4.43 -8.36 12.18
N HIS A 328 -4.79 -7.20 11.60
CA HIS A 328 -4.10 -5.94 11.83
C HIS A 328 -4.20 -5.51 13.30
N LEU A 329 -5.41 -5.53 13.87
CA LEU A 329 -5.64 -5.23 15.29
C LEU A 329 -4.88 -6.19 16.22
N TRP A 330 -4.80 -7.48 15.86
CA TRP A 330 -4.04 -8.46 16.62
C TRP A 330 -2.52 -8.19 16.59
N ILE A 331 -1.97 -7.81 15.44
CA ILE A 331 -0.55 -7.41 15.32
C ILE A 331 -0.28 -6.19 16.20
N GLU A 332 -1.11 -5.16 16.11
CA GLU A 332 -0.93 -3.92 16.88
C GLU A 332 -0.99 -4.20 18.39
N TYR A 333 -1.94 -5.02 18.82
CA TYR A 333 -2.03 -5.47 20.21
C TYR A 333 -0.75 -6.22 20.67
N ARG A 334 -0.25 -7.16 19.85
CA ARG A 334 0.98 -7.92 20.17
C ARG A 334 2.22 -7.05 20.18
N PHE A 335 2.28 -6.07 19.28
CA PHE A 335 3.38 -5.09 19.22
C PHE A 335 3.42 -4.26 20.49
N HIS A 336 2.28 -3.72 20.93
CA HIS A 336 2.20 -2.96 22.18
C HIS A 336 2.59 -3.79 23.40
N GLN A 337 2.14 -5.04 23.49
CA GLN A 337 2.50 -5.93 24.59
C GLN A 337 4.03 -6.16 24.66
N LYS A 338 4.67 -6.39 23.51
CA LYS A 338 6.11 -6.65 23.45
C LYS A 338 6.94 -5.38 23.71
N SER A 339 6.52 -4.24 23.18
CA SER A 339 7.15 -2.95 23.43
C SER A 339 7.20 -2.62 24.93
N ASN A 340 6.08 -2.78 25.64
CA ASN A 340 6.03 -2.54 27.08
C ASN A 340 6.94 -3.48 27.87
N SER A 341 7.01 -4.77 27.49
CA SER A 341 7.91 -5.72 28.15
C SER A 341 9.39 -5.38 27.96
N LEU A 342 9.76 -4.85 26.79
CA LEU A 342 11.13 -4.43 26.49
C LEU A 342 11.52 -3.21 27.32
N ILE A 343 10.65 -2.20 27.38
CA ILE A 343 10.88 -0.99 28.19
C ILE A 343 11.08 -1.35 29.67
N GLU A 344 10.28 -2.29 30.20
CA GLU A 344 10.41 -2.73 31.58
C GLU A 344 11.73 -3.48 31.81
N SER A 345 12.12 -4.37 30.89
CA SER A 345 13.41 -5.07 30.98
C SER A 345 14.60 -4.12 30.93
N GLU A 346 14.56 -3.09 30.07
CA GLU A 346 15.62 -2.08 29.96
C GLU A 346 15.74 -1.27 31.25
N ARG A 347 14.60 -0.90 31.87
CA ARG A 347 14.59 -0.22 33.16
C ARG A 347 15.19 -1.07 34.27
N GLN A 348 14.83 -2.36 34.31
CA GLN A 348 15.38 -3.29 35.31
C GLN A 348 16.89 -3.46 35.15
N LEU A 349 17.39 -3.62 33.92
CA LEU A 349 18.83 -3.71 33.65
C LEU A 349 19.57 -2.43 34.09
N LYS A 350 19.02 -1.24 33.77
CA LYS A 350 19.61 0.04 34.22
C LYS A 350 19.65 0.15 35.75
N GLN A 351 18.61 -0.28 36.45
CA GLN A 351 18.58 -0.27 37.90
C GLN A 351 19.60 -1.25 38.52
N GLN A 352 19.75 -2.43 37.94
CA GLN A 352 20.74 -3.42 38.38
C GLN A 352 22.17 -2.91 38.17
N ALA A 353 22.46 -2.27 37.02
CA ALA A 353 23.76 -1.66 36.76
C ALA A 353 24.13 -0.58 37.80
N ILE A 354 23.19 0.32 38.10
CA ILE A 354 23.39 1.37 39.13
C ILE A 354 23.59 0.75 40.53
N ALA A 355 22.88 -0.33 40.84
CA ALA A 355 23.02 -1.02 42.13
C ALA A 355 24.40 -1.68 42.27
N LEU A 356 24.90 -2.33 41.22
CA LEU A 356 26.23 -2.92 41.19
C LEU A 356 27.33 -1.86 41.34
N GLU A 357 27.22 -0.74 40.62
CA GLU A 357 28.16 0.39 40.69
C GLU A 357 28.27 0.93 42.14
N ARG A 358 27.13 1.09 42.83
CA ARG A 358 27.11 1.55 44.24
C ARG A 358 27.76 0.57 45.20
N LEU A 359 27.54 -0.73 45.01
CA LEU A 359 28.18 -1.78 45.82
C LEU A 359 29.70 -1.79 45.60
N GLN A 360 30.16 -1.58 44.37
CA GLN A 360 31.58 -1.48 44.04
C GLN A 360 32.25 -0.28 44.74
N SER A 361 31.67 0.93 44.62
CA SER A 361 32.22 2.11 45.31
C SER A 361 32.25 1.94 46.83
N ALA A 362 31.20 1.35 47.41
CA ALA A 362 31.13 1.11 48.85
C ALA A 362 32.20 0.11 49.34
N SER A 363 32.49 -0.92 48.55
CA SER A 363 33.51 -1.91 48.91
C SER A 363 34.93 -1.34 48.94
N ILE A 364 35.30 -0.51 47.96
CA ILE A 364 36.64 0.11 47.89
C ILE A 364 36.88 1.02 49.11
N VAL A 365 35.83 1.75 49.52
CA VAL A 365 35.86 2.61 50.72
C VAL A 365 36.01 1.81 52.00
N GLY A 366 35.35 0.65 52.08
CA GLY A 366 35.50 -0.30 53.19
C GLY A 366 36.93 -0.83 53.32
N GLU A 367 37.58 -1.12 52.19
CA GLU A 367 38.92 -1.71 52.16
C GLU A 367 40.04 -0.70 52.47
N ILE A 368 39.86 0.58 52.12
CA ILE A 368 40.84 1.67 52.37
C ILE A 368 40.56 2.38 53.71
N GLY A 369 39.35 2.23 54.26
CA GLY A 369 38.87 2.99 55.43
C GLY A 369 39.72 2.84 56.70
N ALA A 370 40.31 1.67 56.95
CA ALA A 370 41.09 1.40 58.17
C ALA A 370 42.45 2.14 58.20
N GLY A 371 43.18 2.17 57.08
CA GLY A 371 44.44 2.91 56.97
C GLY A 371 44.21 4.43 56.93
N LEU A 372 43.14 4.84 56.26
CA LEU A 372 42.77 6.24 56.07
C LEU A 372 42.28 6.92 57.35
N ALA A 373 41.52 6.19 58.18
CA ALA A 373 41.14 6.67 59.51
C ALA A 373 42.39 6.93 60.36
N HIS A 374 43.42 6.09 60.23
CA HIS A 374 44.68 6.27 60.92
C HIS A 374 45.45 7.50 60.40
N GLU A 375 45.48 7.74 59.08
CA GLU A 375 46.11 8.92 58.49
C GLU A 375 45.40 10.25 58.80
N ILE A 376 44.08 10.24 59.01
CA ILE A 376 43.34 11.42 59.50
C ILE A 376 43.59 11.63 60.99
N ASN A 377 43.61 10.56 61.77
CA ASN A 377 43.79 10.65 63.22
C ASN A 377 45.19 11.13 63.61
N GLN A 378 46.22 10.86 62.81
CA GLN A 378 47.60 11.31 63.06
C GLN A 378 47.76 12.85 63.13
N PRO A 379 47.41 13.64 62.10
CA PRO A 379 47.50 15.09 62.17
C PRO A 379 46.56 15.66 63.23
N ILE A 380 45.38 15.06 63.45
CA ILE A 380 44.46 15.48 64.53
C ILE A 380 45.12 15.29 65.90
N ALA A 381 45.71 14.13 66.17
CA ALA A 381 46.43 13.87 67.41
C ALA A 381 47.61 14.83 67.61
N ALA A 382 48.37 15.13 66.55
CA ALA A 382 49.46 16.10 66.59
C ALA A 382 48.98 17.54 66.86
N ILE A 383 47.86 17.95 66.26
CA ILE A 383 47.21 19.25 66.54
C ILE A 383 46.83 19.33 68.01
N THR A 384 46.19 18.29 68.56
CA THR A 384 45.82 18.22 69.97
C THR A 384 47.05 18.33 70.87
N SER A 385 48.10 17.54 70.62
CA SER A 385 49.33 17.58 71.43
C SER A 385 50.08 18.92 71.36
N TYR A 386 50.17 19.56 70.18
CA TYR A 386 50.78 20.89 70.07
C TYR A 386 49.93 21.96 70.76
N SER A 387 48.59 21.85 70.71
CA SER A 387 47.68 22.76 71.39
C SER A 387 47.80 22.62 72.91
N GLU A 388 47.81 21.40 73.44
CA GLU A 388 48.02 21.12 74.86
C GLU A 388 49.39 21.61 75.35
N GLY A 389 50.45 21.35 74.57
CA GLY A 389 51.80 21.83 74.87
C GLY A 389 51.89 23.36 74.90
N GLY A 390 51.13 24.06 74.03
CA GLY A 390 51.01 25.52 74.05
C GLY A 390 50.29 26.02 75.30
N ILE A 391 49.17 25.39 75.69
CA ILE A 391 48.41 25.73 76.90
C ILE A 391 49.28 25.55 78.15
N MET A 392 49.97 24.41 78.29
CA MET A 392 50.84 24.15 79.45
C MET A 392 51.98 25.17 79.57
N ARG A 393 52.58 25.57 78.45
CA ARG A 393 53.65 26.59 78.44
C ARG A 393 53.14 27.98 78.85
N LEU A 394 51.94 28.35 78.42
CA LEU A 394 51.29 29.62 78.80
C LEU A 394 50.84 29.65 80.26
N GLN A 395 50.53 28.50 80.85
CA GLN A 395 50.12 28.38 82.27
C GLN A 395 51.30 28.28 83.24
N GLY A 396 52.50 27.91 82.77
CA GLY A 396 53.66 27.58 83.61
C GLY A 396 54.72 28.68 83.78
N GLN A 397 54.57 29.87 83.20
CA GLN A 397 55.58 30.94 83.25
C GLN A 397 54.95 32.33 83.52
N GLU A 398 55.62 33.19 84.30
CA GLU A 398 55.20 34.59 84.55
C GLU A 398 55.34 35.51 83.32
N GLN A 399 56.16 35.10 82.33
CA GLN A 399 56.33 35.80 81.05
C GLN A 399 56.25 34.78 79.90
N ALA A 400 55.26 34.92 79.03
CA ALA A 400 55.04 34.00 77.91
C ALA A 400 56.11 34.20 76.81
N ASP A 401 56.80 33.12 76.44
CA ASP A 401 57.63 33.07 75.23
C ASP A 401 56.73 33.08 73.98
N VAL A 402 56.46 34.28 73.49
CA VAL A 402 55.61 34.52 72.32
C VAL A 402 56.15 33.80 71.08
N GLN A 403 57.47 33.71 70.91
CA GLN A 403 58.07 33.07 69.74
C GLN A 403 57.85 31.56 69.75
N ALA A 404 58.02 30.90 70.91
CA ALA A 404 57.72 29.47 71.04
C ALA A 404 56.22 29.16 70.86
N CYS A 405 55.33 30.08 71.23
CA CYS A 405 53.89 29.93 70.98
C CYS A 405 53.55 30.05 69.49
N ILE A 406 54.17 30.99 68.76
CA ILE A 406 54.04 31.12 67.30
C ILE A 406 54.51 29.83 66.61
N GLU A 407 55.65 29.26 67.00
CA GLU A 407 56.13 28.00 66.43
C GLU A 407 55.15 26.82 66.64
N LEU A 408 54.47 26.74 67.78
CA LEU A 408 53.44 25.72 68.02
C LEU A 408 52.19 25.95 67.17
N LEU A 409 51.77 27.21 67.00
CA LEU A 409 50.65 27.59 66.13
C LEU A 409 50.96 27.30 64.64
N GLU A 410 52.19 27.54 64.19
CA GLU A 410 52.63 27.19 62.83
C GLU A 410 52.62 25.66 62.61
N LYS A 411 53.05 24.89 63.61
CA LYS A 411 52.96 23.42 63.57
C LYS A 411 51.51 22.93 63.52
N ILE A 412 50.60 23.53 64.29
CA ILE A 412 49.16 23.26 64.24
C ILE A 412 48.60 23.60 62.85
N HIS A 413 48.92 24.77 62.31
CA HIS A 413 48.48 25.18 60.97
C HIS A 413 48.92 24.19 59.90
N LYS A 414 50.20 23.77 59.92
CA LYS A 414 50.75 22.79 58.98
C LYS A 414 50.04 21.42 59.06
N GLN A 415 49.74 20.93 60.26
CA GLN A 415 49.01 19.66 60.43
C GLN A 415 47.53 19.79 60.02
N SER A 416 46.90 20.94 60.26
CA SER A 416 45.52 21.21 59.85
C SER A 416 45.37 21.24 58.33
N THR A 417 46.29 21.92 57.63
CA THR A 417 46.37 21.91 56.16
C THR A 417 46.54 20.48 55.63
N ARG A 418 47.44 19.70 56.24
CA ARG A 418 47.65 18.28 55.88
C ARG A 418 46.39 17.43 56.08
N ALA A 419 45.66 17.60 57.18
CA ALA A 419 44.39 16.92 57.40
C ALA A 419 43.34 17.31 56.35
N GLY A 420 43.29 18.59 55.97
CA GLY A 420 42.43 19.10 54.90
C GLY A 420 42.74 18.48 53.53
N GLU A 421 44.02 18.34 53.19
CA GLU A 421 44.46 17.65 51.95
C GLU A 421 44.03 16.19 51.94
N VAL A 422 44.18 15.47 53.06
CA VAL A 422 43.72 14.07 53.20
C VAL A 422 42.21 13.98 52.96
N VAL A 423 41.40 14.83 53.62
CA VAL A 423 39.94 14.87 53.43
C VAL A 423 39.55 15.21 52.00
N HIS A 424 40.25 16.16 51.37
CA HIS A 424 40.00 16.53 49.97
C HIS A 424 40.26 15.36 49.02
N ARG A 425 41.34 14.59 49.23
CA ARG A 425 41.65 13.39 48.45
C ARG A 425 40.55 12.33 48.58
N ILE A 426 40.07 12.08 49.79
CA ILE A 426 38.98 11.12 50.07
C ILE A 426 37.69 11.51 49.36
N ARG A 427 37.33 12.80 49.44
CA ARG A 427 36.12 13.32 48.81
C ARG A 427 36.19 13.21 47.29
N GLY A 428 37.39 13.26 46.71
CA GLY A 428 37.64 13.00 45.29
C GLY A 428 37.34 11.56 44.88
N LEU A 429 37.72 10.58 45.72
CA LEU A 429 37.46 9.15 45.49
C LEU A 429 35.97 8.77 45.62
N LEU A 430 35.19 9.50 46.43
CA LEU A 430 33.78 9.21 46.73
C LEU A 430 32.76 9.86 45.77
N LYS A 431 33.19 10.79 44.92
CA LYS A 431 32.28 11.62 44.14
C LYS A 431 32.10 11.05 42.73
N ARG A 432 30.94 10.47 42.46
CA ARG A 432 30.50 10.10 41.10
C ARG A 432 30.66 11.29 40.14
N ARG A 433 31.47 11.11 39.11
CA ARG A 433 31.46 11.93 37.90
C ARG A 433 31.60 10.99 36.71
N GLU A 434 30.98 11.36 35.59
CA GLU A 434 31.42 10.88 34.27
C GLU A 434 32.93 11.07 34.18
N ALA A 435 33.68 10.11 33.63
CA ALA A 435 35.13 10.18 33.52
C ALA A 435 35.54 11.53 32.90
N VAL A 436 36.09 12.43 33.73
CA VAL A 436 36.50 13.76 33.26
C VAL A 436 37.96 13.68 32.87
N MET A 437 38.19 13.58 31.57
CA MET A 437 39.54 13.57 31.01
C MET A 437 40.21 14.95 31.21
N VAL A 438 41.29 14.99 31.98
CA VAL A 438 42.07 16.20 32.27
C VAL A 438 43.56 15.98 31.96
N ASP A 439 44.33 17.07 31.92
CA ASP A 439 45.79 16.99 31.80
C ASP A 439 46.38 16.49 33.13
N VAL A 440 46.98 15.29 33.10
CA VAL A 440 47.54 14.62 34.27
C VAL A 440 49.05 14.53 34.15
N ASN A 441 49.75 14.96 35.20
CA ASN A 441 51.18 14.67 35.39
C ASN A 441 51.33 13.33 36.13
N ILE A 442 51.88 12.33 35.45
CA ILE A 442 52.02 10.96 35.99
C ILE A 442 53.00 10.90 37.16
N LEU A 443 54.02 11.75 37.19
CA LEU A 443 54.98 11.78 38.31
C LEU A 443 54.26 12.14 39.60
N THR A 444 53.46 13.21 39.57
CA THR A 444 52.65 13.64 40.72
C THR A 444 51.63 12.57 41.12
N LEU A 445 51.05 11.85 40.16
CA LEU A 445 50.08 10.79 40.44
C LEU A 445 50.72 9.58 41.15
N VAL A 446 51.93 9.19 40.74
CA VAL A 446 52.71 8.13 41.39
C VAL A 446 53.14 8.56 42.79
N GLU A 447 53.62 9.79 42.95
CA GLU A 447 53.94 10.36 44.27
C GLU A 447 52.73 10.36 45.21
N GLU A 448 51.55 10.74 44.71
CA GLU A 448 50.32 10.70 45.48
C GLU A 448 49.92 9.28 45.87
N SER A 449 49.99 8.33 44.93
CA SER A 449 49.66 6.91 45.17
C SER A 449 50.57 6.29 46.23
N THR A 450 51.87 6.54 46.13
CA THR A 450 52.87 6.03 47.09
C THR A 450 52.75 6.71 48.45
N SER A 451 52.43 8.01 48.50
CA SER A 451 52.20 8.76 49.74
C SER A 451 51.00 8.21 50.52
N LEU A 452 49.89 7.88 49.83
CA LEU A 452 48.68 7.30 50.44
C LEU A 452 48.90 5.89 51.01
N LEU A 453 49.89 5.16 50.50
CA LEU A 453 50.23 3.80 50.95
C LEU A 453 51.47 3.77 51.85
N ARG A 454 52.04 4.93 52.19
CA ARG A 454 53.31 5.03 52.91
C ARG A 454 53.31 4.31 54.24
N LEU A 455 52.21 4.42 55.00
CA LEU A 455 52.07 3.76 56.29
C LEU A 455 52.03 2.23 56.13
N GLU A 456 51.31 1.75 55.13
CA GLU A 456 51.20 0.31 54.86
C GLU A 456 52.53 -0.28 54.41
N LEU A 457 53.23 0.40 53.50
CA LEU A 457 54.58 0.05 53.06
C LEU A 457 55.56 -0.01 54.24
N ALA A 458 55.53 0.99 55.13
CA ALA A 458 56.39 1.03 56.32
C ALA A 458 56.05 -0.08 57.33
N ARG A 459 54.76 -0.38 57.54
CA ARG A 459 54.32 -1.46 58.45
C ARG A 459 54.78 -2.84 58.00
N ARG A 460 54.94 -3.06 56.69
CA ARG A 460 55.35 -4.33 56.11
C ARG A 460 56.84 -4.37 55.70
N ASP A 461 57.63 -3.36 56.07
CA ASP A 461 59.06 -3.22 55.72
C ASP A 461 59.35 -3.35 54.20
N ILE A 462 58.50 -2.72 53.38
CA ILE A 462 58.61 -2.74 51.92
C ILE A 462 59.20 -1.41 51.44
N GLN A 463 60.33 -1.48 50.74
CA GLN A 463 60.97 -0.33 50.11
C GLN A 463 60.38 -0.09 48.72
N ILE A 464 59.99 1.15 48.44
CA ILE A 464 59.51 1.57 47.12
C ILE A 464 60.52 2.53 46.48
N SER A 465 60.91 2.27 45.24
CA SER A 465 61.77 3.15 44.44
C SER A 465 61.06 3.55 43.16
N THR A 466 61.33 4.77 42.69
CA THR A 466 60.80 5.27 41.42
C THR A 466 61.96 5.60 40.49
N GLN A 467 61.92 5.07 39.27
CA GLN A 467 62.89 5.36 38.21
C GLN A 467 62.18 6.02 37.03
N ILE A 468 62.80 7.05 36.46
CA ILE A 468 62.26 7.82 35.34
C ILE A 468 63.22 7.70 34.17
N ASN A 469 62.71 7.21 33.04
CA ASN A 469 63.43 7.09 31.77
C ASN A 469 62.70 7.95 30.72
N GLY A 470 63.45 8.79 29.99
CA GLY A 470 62.90 9.71 28.99
C GLY A 470 62.42 11.06 29.56
N GLU A 471 61.86 11.90 28.68
CA GLU A 471 61.39 13.25 29.04
C GLU A 471 59.91 13.23 29.45
N PRO A 472 59.57 13.66 30.68
CA PRO A 472 58.18 13.66 31.16
C PRO A 472 57.24 14.54 30.35
N PHE A 473 56.02 14.06 30.10
CA PHE A 473 54.92 14.83 29.50
C PHE A 473 53.58 14.56 30.19
N PHE A 474 52.63 15.47 29.95
CA PHE A 474 51.25 15.29 30.40
C PHE A 474 50.51 14.28 29.53
N ILE A 475 49.61 13.51 30.16
CA ILE A 475 48.64 12.67 29.47
C ILE A 475 47.22 13.23 29.65
N THR A 476 46.29 12.83 28.79
CA THR A 476 44.87 13.13 28.94
C THR A 476 44.19 11.93 29.59
N ALA A 477 43.73 12.08 30.83
CA ALA A 477 43.20 10.98 31.62
C ALA A 477 42.19 11.41 32.70
N ASP A 478 41.31 10.50 33.12
CA ASP A 478 40.64 10.57 34.41
C ASP A 478 41.64 10.33 35.53
N ARG A 479 42.01 11.43 36.18
CA ARG A 479 42.94 11.46 37.30
C ARG A 479 42.49 10.55 38.46
N VAL A 480 41.20 10.46 38.75
CA VAL A 480 40.69 9.69 39.89
C VAL A 480 40.76 8.20 39.59
N GLY A 481 40.28 7.78 38.41
CA GLY A 481 40.42 6.41 37.92
C GLY A 481 41.88 5.95 37.90
N LEU A 482 42.81 6.73 37.33
CA LEU A 482 44.22 6.33 37.31
C LEU A 482 44.87 6.29 38.70
N LEU A 483 44.51 7.20 39.61
CA LEU A 483 44.98 7.14 41.01
C LEU A 483 44.54 5.83 41.67
N GLN A 484 43.30 5.40 41.44
CA GLN A 484 42.76 4.14 41.94
C GLN A 484 43.47 2.93 41.33
N VAL A 485 43.78 2.95 40.03
CA VAL A 485 44.56 1.90 39.36
C VAL A 485 45.93 1.75 40.04
N LEU A 486 46.65 2.85 40.23
CA LEU A 486 47.98 2.81 40.85
C LEU A 486 47.93 2.31 42.30
N ILE A 487 46.98 2.79 43.10
CA ILE A 487 46.78 2.32 44.48
C ILE A 487 46.49 0.81 44.50
N ASN A 488 45.59 0.32 43.64
CA ASN A 488 45.23 -1.09 43.59
C ASN A 488 46.42 -1.97 43.21
N LEU A 489 47.23 -1.55 42.22
CA LEU A 489 48.39 -2.34 41.78
C LEU A 489 49.52 -2.35 42.82
N ILE A 490 49.80 -1.21 43.45
CA ILE A 490 50.78 -1.14 44.53
C ILE A 490 50.31 -1.97 45.73
N LYS A 491 49.03 -1.89 46.11
CA LYS A 491 48.47 -2.71 47.20
C LYS A 491 48.54 -4.21 46.88
N ASN A 492 48.18 -4.60 45.66
CA ASN A 492 48.31 -5.99 45.23
C ASN A 492 49.76 -6.49 45.31
N SER A 493 50.72 -5.63 44.98
CA SER A 493 52.16 -5.91 45.15
C SER A 493 52.53 -6.09 46.62
N VAL A 494 52.04 -5.20 47.49
CA VAL A 494 52.26 -5.26 48.96
C VAL A 494 51.69 -6.53 49.57
N ASP A 495 50.50 -6.94 49.17
CA ASP A 495 49.87 -8.18 49.63
C ASP A 495 50.61 -9.42 49.13
N ALA A 496 50.98 -9.45 47.84
CA ALA A 496 51.74 -10.56 47.27
C ALA A 496 53.10 -10.77 47.95
N ILE A 497 53.80 -9.68 48.31
CA ILE A 497 55.05 -9.75 49.08
C ILE A 497 54.80 -10.28 50.49
N ALA A 498 53.76 -9.78 51.17
CA ALA A 498 53.47 -10.12 52.56
C ALA A 498 53.02 -11.57 52.77
N ASP A 499 52.35 -12.17 51.78
CA ASP A 499 51.89 -13.56 51.82
C ASP A 499 52.99 -14.58 51.45
N SER A 500 54.24 -14.13 51.25
CA SER A 500 55.38 -15.00 50.92
C SER A 500 56.28 -15.28 52.13
N ASP A 501 56.58 -16.55 52.39
CA ASP A 501 57.48 -17.00 53.48
C ASP A 501 58.98 -16.67 53.22
N ASN A 502 59.30 -16.04 52.09
CA ASN A 502 60.68 -15.70 51.74
C ASN A 502 61.10 -14.39 52.42
N ALA A 503 61.77 -14.50 53.56
CA ALA A 503 62.34 -13.41 54.36
C ALA A 503 63.49 -12.64 53.64
N ARG A 504 63.17 -11.90 52.57
CA ARG A 504 63.98 -10.80 52.02
C ARG A 504 63.21 -9.50 52.18
N SER A 505 63.89 -8.38 52.45
CA SER A 505 63.25 -7.06 52.49
C SER A 505 62.45 -6.83 51.20
N GLY A 506 61.16 -6.50 51.35
CA GLY A 506 60.23 -6.33 50.24
C GLY A 506 60.61 -5.13 49.39
N LYS A 507 60.53 -5.25 48.07
CA LYS A 507 60.90 -4.18 47.13
C LYS A 507 59.86 -4.05 46.02
N ILE A 508 59.41 -2.82 45.82
CA ILE A 508 58.56 -2.42 44.70
C ILE A 508 59.32 -1.35 43.90
N ASN A 509 59.58 -1.59 42.62
CA ASN A 509 60.13 -0.59 41.71
C ASN A 509 59.03 -0.08 40.78
N ILE A 510 58.84 1.24 40.73
CA ILE A 510 57.97 1.90 39.76
C ILE A 510 58.84 2.54 38.69
N GLU A 511 58.80 2.01 37.47
CA GLU A 511 59.54 2.57 36.35
C GLU A 511 58.58 3.32 35.42
N LEU A 512 58.92 4.58 35.13
CA LEU A 512 58.21 5.42 34.17
C LEU A 512 59.07 5.56 32.92
N ASP A 513 58.65 4.94 31.82
CA ASP A 513 59.33 4.99 30.53
C ASP A 513 58.55 5.87 29.54
N PHE A 514 58.99 7.11 29.40
CA PHE A 514 58.39 8.10 28.50
C PHE A 514 58.95 7.93 27.08
N LYS A 515 58.10 7.40 26.18
CA LYS A 515 58.37 7.25 24.75
C LYS A 515 57.77 8.41 23.96
N GLU A 516 58.03 8.44 22.65
CA GLU A 516 57.58 9.53 21.76
C GLU A 516 56.07 9.80 21.83
N HIS A 517 55.26 8.74 21.90
CA HIS A 517 53.79 8.80 21.81
C HIS A 517 53.03 8.17 22.99
N GLN A 518 53.72 7.52 23.93
CA GLN A 518 53.11 6.86 25.08
C GLN A 518 54.06 6.85 26.28
N VAL A 519 53.51 6.72 27.47
CA VAL A 519 54.24 6.41 28.69
C VAL A 519 53.91 4.98 29.10
N ASN A 520 54.94 4.19 29.39
CA ASN A 520 54.80 2.89 30.03
C ASN A 520 55.12 3.03 31.52
N ILE A 521 54.20 2.57 32.37
CA ILE A 521 54.34 2.54 33.82
C ILE A 521 54.49 1.07 34.20
N PHE A 522 55.65 0.71 34.73
CA PHE A 522 55.92 -0.63 35.24
C PHE A 522 55.88 -0.60 36.76
N ILE A 523 55.04 -1.44 37.37
CA ILE A 523 55.06 -1.70 38.81
C ILE A 523 55.63 -3.12 38.99
N ILE A 524 56.82 -3.20 39.56
CA ILE A 524 57.63 -4.42 39.62
C ILE A 524 57.85 -4.78 41.09
N ASP A 525 57.31 -5.91 41.53
CA ASP A 525 57.52 -6.42 42.89
C ASP A 525 58.58 -7.54 42.95
N ASN A 526 58.95 -7.97 44.15
CA ASN A 526 59.81 -9.14 44.38
C ASN A 526 59.08 -10.27 45.13
N GLY A 527 57.76 -10.35 44.99
CA GLY A 527 56.91 -11.37 45.59
C GLY A 527 57.04 -12.74 44.91
N PRO A 528 56.08 -13.66 45.13
CA PRO A 528 56.15 -15.03 44.60
C PRO A 528 55.94 -15.12 43.08
N GLY A 529 55.48 -14.04 42.44
CA GLY A 529 55.06 -14.04 41.04
C GLY A 529 53.65 -14.62 40.85
N LEU A 530 53.24 -14.70 39.59
CA LEU A 530 51.97 -15.21 39.11
C LEU A 530 52.04 -16.74 38.94
N SER A 531 51.17 -17.47 39.64
CA SER A 531 50.98 -18.93 39.52
C SER A 531 49.83 -19.33 38.57
N ILE A 532 49.03 -18.34 38.15
CA ILE A 532 47.83 -18.48 37.32
C ILE A 532 47.99 -17.57 36.11
N GLU A 533 47.38 -17.93 34.98
CA GLU A 533 47.43 -17.12 33.77
C GLU A 533 46.87 -15.70 34.01
N PRO A 534 47.57 -14.65 33.52
CA PRO A 534 47.19 -13.25 33.69
C PRO A 534 45.72 -12.94 33.36
N ASP A 535 45.20 -13.49 32.26
CA ASP A 535 43.83 -13.23 31.80
C ASP A 535 42.76 -13.75 32.77
N THR A 536 43.07 -14.85 33.48
CA THR A 536 42.19 -15.40 34.52
C THR A 536 42.22 -14.54 35.78
N LEU A 537 43.38 -13.98 36.14
CA LEU A 537 43.54 -13.06 37.26
C LEU A 537 42.85 -11.71 37.03
N MET A 538 42.68 -11.31 35.77
CA MET A 538 41.98 -10.08 35.37
C MET A 538 40.46 -10.29 35.19
N ALA A 539 39.93 -11.49 35.40
CA ALA A 539 38.50 -11.77 35.33
C ALA A 539 37.75 -11.22 36.55
N THR A 540 36.54 -10.68 36.31
CA THR A 540 35.68 -10.15 37.37
C THR A 540 35.29 -11.24 38.38
N PHE A 541 35.38 -10.93 39.67
CA PHE A 541 35.11 -11.84 40.80
C PHE A 541 36.12 -12.97 40.99
N TYR A 542 37.23 -12.96 40.25
CA TYR A 542 38.32 -13.89 40.49
C TYR A 542 39.24 -13.34 41.59
N THR A 543 39.40 -14.08 42.68
CA THR A 543 40.31 -13.71 43.78
C THR A 543 40.97 -14.92 44.40
N THR A 544 42.21 -14.74 44.85
CA THR A 544 42.97 -15.72 45.63
C THR A 544 42.96 -15.41 47.13
N LYS A 545 42.31 -14.32 47.56
CA LYS A 545 42.26 -13.84 48.96
C LYS A 545 40.96 -14.23 49.64
N VAL A 546 41.02 -14.60 50.93
CA VAL A 546 39.88 -15.07 51.72
C VAL A 546 38.77 -14.00 51.86
N ASP A 547 39.16 -12.72 51.93
CA ASP A 547 38.24 -11.57 52.04
C ASP A 547 38.23 -10.66 50.78
N GLY A 548 38.85 -11.10 49.67
CA GLY A 548 38.93 -10.31 48.44
C GLY A 548 37.69 -10.51 47.57
N LEU A 549 37.12 -9.44 47.01
CA LEU A 549 35.98 -9.56 46.07
C LEU A 549 36.38 -9.88 44.63
N GLY A 550 37.68 -9.89 44.30
CA GLY A 550 38.17 -10.21 42.96
C GLY A 550 37.85 -9.18 41.88
N LEU A 551 37.66 -7.92 42.28
CA LEU A 551 37.29 -6.83 41.38
C LEU A 551 38.47 -5.91 41.01
N GLY A 552 39.54 -5.89 41.81
CA GLY A 552 40.61 -4.90 41.69
C GLY A 552 41.32 -4.89 40.33
N LEU A 553 41.75 -6.06 39.82
CA LEU A 553 42.47 -6.17 38.54
C LEU A 553 41.54 -6.00 37.33
N ALA A 554 40.27 -6.44 37.44
CA ALA A 554 39.25 -6.20 36.43
C ALA A 554 38.97 -4.70 36.26
N ILE A 555 38.90 -3.95 37.37
CA ILE A 555 38.77 -2.49 37.37
C ILE A 555 40.01 -1.83 36.78
N CYS A 556 41.22 -2.30 37.11
CA CYS A 556 42.44 -1.80 36.48
C CYS A 556 42.39 -1.94 34.95
N ASN A 557 41.94 -3.08 34.45
CA ASN A 557 41.80 -3.32 33.02
C ASN A 557 40.72 -2.43 32.37
N GLU A 558 39.56 -2.27 33.02
CA GLU A 558 38.46 -1.45 32.53
C GLU A 558 38.84 0.04 32.47
N VAL A 559 39.38 0.59 33.55
CA VAL A 559 39.84 1.99 33.60
C VAL A 559 40.90 2.22 32.53
N ILE A 560 41.90 1.35 32.39
CA ILE A 560 42.95 1.54 31.38
C ILE A 560 42.39 1.45 29.94
N LYS A 561 41.40 0.59 29.69
CA LYS A 561 40.71 0.53 28.40
C LYS A 561 39.89 1.78 28.09
N GLU A 562 39.22 2.38 29.07
CA GLU A 562 38.52 3.67 28.92
C GLU A 562 39.47 4.82 28.53
N HIS A 563 40.76 4.68 28.87
CA HIS A 563 41.81 5.62 28.49
C HIS A 563 42.46 5.29 27.14
N GLU A 564 41.91 4.33 26.39
CA GLU A 564 42.49 3.75 25.17
C GLU A 564 43.94 3.26 25.39
N GLY A 565 44.22 2.82 26.62
CA GLY A 565 45.51 2.28 27.03
C GLY A 565 45.52 0.76 27.04
N ARG A 566 46.65 0.20 27.48
CA ARG A 566 46.85 -1.25 27.60
C ARG A 566 47.34 -1.61 29.00
N PHE A 567 46.74 -2.64 29.59
CA PHE A 567 47.17 -3.21 30.87
C PHE A 567 47.59 -4.67 30.66
N THR A 568 48.74 -5.06 31.19
CA THR A 568 49.24 -6.45 31.16
C THR A 568 49.92 -6.81 32.47
N LEU A 569 49.93 -8.11 32.78
CA LEU A 569 50.63 -8.70 33.92
C LEU A 569 51.54 -9.82 33.41
N ALA A 570 52.77 -9.87 33.92
CA ALA A 570 53.72 -10.91 33.58
C ALA A 570 54.60 -11.25 34.79
N ASN A 571 55.18 -12.45 34.80
CA ASN A 571 56.28 -12.75 35.70
C ASN A 571 57.53 -12.00 35.30
N ARG A 572 58.35 -11.66 36.29
CA ARG A 572 59.70 -11.13 36.09
C ARG A 572 60.54 -12.07 35.23
N ALA A 573 61.33 -11.49 34.34
CA ALA A 573 62.19 -12.21 33.41
C ALA A 573 63.63 -12.37 33.92
N ASP A 574 64.03 -11.59 34.92
CA ASP A 574 65.24 -11.84 35.70
C ASP A 574 65.03 -13.06 36.62
N ASP A 575 66.09 -13.81 36.97
CA ASP A 575 66.04 -15.02 37.83
C ASP A 575 65.59 -14.74 39.30
N ILE A 576 64.84 -13.65 39.51
CA ILE A 576 64.27 -13.15 40.75
C ILE A 576 62.76 -13.32 40.66
N THR A 577 62.15 -13.94 41.67
CA THR A 577 60.69 -14.08 41.75
C THR A 577 60.01 -12.71 41.88
N GLY A 578 58.89 -12.51 41.18
CA GLY A 578 58.06 -11.32 41.28
C GLY A 578 57.15 -11.11 40.08
N CYS A 579 56.23 -10.14 40.18
CA CYS A 579 55.32 -9.77 39.10
C CYS A 579 55.66 -8.38 38.53
N VAL A 580 55.37 -8.20 37.25
CA VAL A 580 55.43 -6.95 36.51
C VAL A 580 54.03 -6.60 36.04
N ALA A 581 53.47 -5.50 36.55
CA ALA A 581 52.28 -4.87 36.03
C ALA A 581 52.67 -3.73 35.09
N THR A 582 52.24 -3.80 33.83
CA THR A 582 52.54 -2.78 32.82
C THR A 582 51.28 -2.05 32.41
N LEU A 583 51.27 -0.73 32.58
CA LEU A 583 50.26 0.19 32.08
C LEU A 583 50.86 1.01 30.95
N SER A 584 50.21 1.05 29.80
CA SER A 584 50.63 1.84 28.66
C SER A 584 49.56 2.88 28.34
N LEU A 585 49.92 4.16 28.43
CA LEU A 585 49.00 5.29 28.31
C LEU A 585 49.52 6.29 27.27
N ARG A 586 48.61 6.83 26.48
CA ARG A 586 48.93 7.70 25.34
C ARG A 586 49.34 9.11 25.79
N LYS A 587 50.33 9.69 25.10
CA LYS A 587 50.73 11.09 25.26
C LYS A 587 49.58 12.03 24.89
N ARG A 588 49.43 13.13 25.63
CA ARG A 588 48.43 14.17 25.31
C ARG A 588 48.56 14.61 23.85
N GLY A 589 47.43 14.61 23.13
CA GLY A 589 47.34 15.07 21.74
C GLY A 589 47.97 14.13 20.70
N SER A 590 48.44 12.94 21.10
CA SER A 590 48.86 11.91 20.16
C SER A 590 47.64 11.19 19.59
N GLU A 591 47.61 11.00 18.27
CA GLU A 591 46.59 10.17 17.59
C GLU A 591 47.05 8.72 17.41
N GLN A 592 48.31 8.41 17.72
CA GLN A 592 48.83 7.05 17.62
C GLN A 592 48.30 6.16 18.75
N ALA A 593 47.84 4.97 18.39
CA ALA A 593 47.44 3.94 19.34
C ALA A 593 48.63 3.47 20.17
N VAL A 594 48.35 3.08 21.42
CA VAL A 594 49.34 2.52 22.32
C VAL A 594 49.76 1.13 21.82
N VAL A 595 51.08 0.88 21.78
CA VAL A 595 51.69 -0.39 21.34
C VAL A 595 51.91 -1.32 22.53
#